data_AF-A0A0F9HIE6-F1
#
_entry.id   AF-A0A0F9HIE6-F1
#
_cell.length_a   1.000
_cell.length_b   1.000
_cell.length_c   1.000
_cell.angle_alpha   90.00
_cell.angle_beta   90.00
_cell.angle_gamma   90.00
#
_symmetry.space_group_name_H-M   'P 1'
#
loop_
_entity.id
_entity.type
_entity.pdbx_description
1 polymer ?
#
loop_
_entity_poly.entity_id
_entity_poly.type
_entity_poly.pdbx_seq_one_letter_code
_entity_poly.pdbx_strand_id
1 'polypeptide(L)'
;MAILTRLIKLFKADIHGVMDQLEDQGLLLKQHLRDMEESLGQKEARLKKMLLSRDLAQQDHDKSKKETENLEQNLEVAIKKERDDIARVLIKKLKPLAKIQEERRHHIDILNQEISHFNHALEQQHLQYEQLQQ
;
A
#
# COMPACT_ATOMS: atom_id res chain seq x y z
N MET A 1 -23.81 -9.60 -6.97
CA MET A 1 -22.95 -10.05 -8.08
C MET A 1 -23.41 -11.42 -8.55
N ALA A 2 -24.37 -11.51 -9.48
CA ALA A 2 -25.04 -12.77 -9.84
C ALA A 2 -25.01 -13.08 -11.36
N ILE A 3 -24.25 -12.30 -12.13
CA ILE A 3 -24.27 -12.34 -13.60
C ILE A 3 -23.31 -13.43 -14.10
N LEU A 4 -22.09 -13.48 -13.56
CA LEU A 4 -21.07 -14.48 -13.92
C LEU A 4 -21.49 -15.91 -13.57
N THR A 5 -22.08 -16.13 -12.39
CA THR A 5 -22.56 -17.46 -11.98
C THR A 5 -23.75 -17.94 -12.82
N ARG A 6 -24.55 -17.01 -13.36
CA ARG A 6 -25.66 -17.32 -14.28
C ARG A 6 -25.15 -17.70 -15.66
N LEU A 7 -24.12 -17.03 -16.18
CA LEU A 7 -23.48 -17.39 -17.44
C LEU A 7 -22.93 -18.81 -17.38
N ILE A 8 -22.15 -19.14 -16.34
CA ILE A 8 -21.57 -20.49 -16.16
C ILE A 8 -22.66 -21.58 -16.06
N LYS A 9 -23.79 -21.31 -15.40
CA LYS A 9 -24.91 -22.26 -15.32
C LYS A 9 -25.66 -22.42 -16.64
N LEU A 10 -25.80 -21.35 -17.43
CA LEU A 10 -26.40 -21.40 -18.77
C LEU A 10 -25.52 -22.22 -19.74
N PHE A 11 -24.20 -22.04 -19.68
CA PHE A 11 -23.26 -22.82 -20.49
C PHE A 11 -23.27 -24.32 -20.15
N LYS A 12 -23.56 -24.69 -18.89
CA LYS A 12 -23.62 -26.10 -18.46
C LYS A 12 -24.85 -26.86 -18.97
N ALA A 13 -25.91 -26.14 -19.37
CA ALA A 13 -27.15 -26.73 -19.88
C ALA A 13 -27.15 -26.92 -21.41
N ASP A 14 -26.34 -26.16 -22.16
CA ASP A 14 -26.32 -26.13 -23.63
C ASP A 14 -25.20 -27.01 -24.27
N ILE A 15 -24.59 -27.90 -23.48
CA ILE A 15 -23.41 -28.71 -23.81
C ILE A 15 -23.62 -29.75 -24.93
N HIS A 16 -24.84 -29.91 -25.47
CA HIS A 16 -25.09 -30.93 -26.51
C HIS A 16 -24.69 -30.51 -27.94
N GLY A 17 -24.43 -29.22 -28.22
CA GLY A 17 -24.22 -28.73 -29.59
C GLY A 17 -22.82 -28.18 -29.94
N VAL A 18 -21.92 -28.02 -28.97
CA VAL A 18 -20.75 -27.12 -29.11
C VAL A 18 -19.42 -27.81 -28.77
N MET A 19 -19.27 -29.08 -29.13
CA MET A 19 -18.06 -29.87 -28.82
C MET A 19 -16.79 -29.30 -29.48
N ASP A 20 -16.89 -28.68 -30.67
CA ASP A 20 -15.74 -28.12 -31.40
C ASP A 20 -15.32 -26.71 -30.93
N GLN A 21 -16.22 -25.88 -30.38
CA GLN A 21 -15.81 -24.56 -29.84
C GLN A 21 -15.31 -24.65 -28.38
N LEU A 22 -15.47 -25.81 -27.73
CA LEU A 22 -14.95 -26.06 -26.38
C LEU A 22 -13.42 -26.19 -26.34
N GLU A 23 -12.78 -26.71 -27.39
CA GLU A 23 -11.31 -26.77 -27.46
C GLU A 23 -10.67 -25.37 -27.49
N ASP A 24 -11.27 -24.44 -28.23
CA ASP A 24 -10.77 -23.07 -28.38
C ASP A 24 -11.05 -22.23 -27.13
N GLN A 25 -12.21 -22.41 -26.48
CA GLN A 25 -12.53 -21.71 -25.24
C GLN A 25 -11.69 -22.17 -24.03
N GLY A 26 -11.30 -23.43 -23.97
CA GLY A 26 -10.37 -23.92 -22.94
C GLY A 26 -8.97 -23.32 -23.08
N LEU A 27 -8.51 -23.13 -24.32
CA LEU A 27 -7.23 -22.47 -24.60
C LEU A 27 -7.25 -20.98 -24.22
N LEU A 28 -8.32 -20.27 -24.61
CA LEU A 28 -8.56 -18.87 -24.25
C LEU A 28 -8.65 -18.68 -22.74
N LEU A 29 -9.34 -19.55 -22.01
CA LEU A 29 -9.42 -19.49 -20.55
C LEU A 29 -8.06 -19.67 -19.89
N LYS A 30 -7.25 -20.63 -20.36
CA LYS A 30 -5.87 -20.84 -19.88
C LYS A 30 -4.99 -19.63 -20.16
N GLN A 31 -5.15 -19.00 -21.32
CA GLN A 31 -4.40 -17.80 -21.67
C GLN A 31 -4.81 -16.62 -20.76
N HIS A 32 -6.11 -16.41 -20.53
CA HIS A 32 -6.58 -15.39 -19.60
C HIS A 32 -6.12 -15.62 -18.16
N LEU A 33 -6.10 -16.88 -17.69
CA LEU A 33 -5.55 -17.20 -16.36
C LEU A 33 -4.06 -16.86 -16.28
N ARG A 34 -3.29 -17.16 -17.33
CA ARG A 34 -1.87 -16.84 -17.38
C ARG A 34 -1.60 -15.33 -17.40
N ASP A 35 -2.37 -14.59 -18.18
CA ASP A 35 -2.28 -13.13 -18.25
C ASP A 35 -2.66 -12.49 -16.89
N MET A 36 -3.64 -13.07 -16.19
CA MET A 36 -4.01 -12.65 -14.83
C MET A 36 -2.93 -12.96 -13.79
N GLU A 37 -2.32 -14.14 -13.84
CA GLU A 37 -1.22 -14.55 -12.97
C GLU A 37 0.00 -13.62 -13.16
N GLU A 38 0.36 -13.30 -14.40
CA GLU A 38 1.42 -12.35 -14.70
C GLU A 38 1.10 -10.93 -14.18
N SER A 39 -0.15 -10.48 -14.40
CA SER A 39 -0.62 -9.19 -13.87
C SER A 39 -0.55 -9.13 -12.33
N LEU A 40 -0.87 -10.23 -11.66
CA LEU A 40 -0.83 -10.33 -10.20
C LEU A 40 0.61 -10.26 -9.68
N GLY A 41 1.54 -11.00 -10.31
CA GLY A 41 2.96 -10.93 -9.97
C GLY A 41 3.57 -9.53 -10.17
N GLN A 42 3.19 -8.81 -11.23
CA GLN A 42 3.64 -7.43 -11.45
C GLN A 42 3.12 -6.48 -10.37
N LYS A 43 1.86 -6.64 -9.94
CA LYS A 43 1.26 -5.83 -8.88
C LYS A 43 1.88 -6.13 -7.51
N GLU A 44 2.15 -7.40 -7.19
CA GLU A 44 2.88 -7.77 -5.96
C GLU A 44 4.29 -7.15 -5.92
N ALA A 45 5.02 -7.18 -7.04
CA ALA A 45 6.33 -6.55 -7.13
C ALA A 45 6.25 -5.02 -6.91
N ARG A 46 5.20 -4.38 -7.45
CA ARG A 46 4.94 -2.95 -7.22
C ARG A 46 4.62 -2.66 -5.76
N LEU A 47 3.79 -3.49 -5.12
CA LEU A 47 3.48 -3.40 -3.70
C LEU A 47 4.74 -3.51 -2.84
N LYS A 48 5.61 -4.49 -3.10
CA LYS A 48 6.89 -4.63 -2.37
C LYS A 48 7.74 -3.36 -2.48
N LYS A 49 7.81 -2.75 -3.67
CA LYS A 49 8.52 -1.47 -3.85
C LYS A 49 7.90 -0.33 -3.03
N MET A 50 6.57 -0.25 -3.00
CA MET A 50 5.85 0.75 -2.20
C MET A 50 6.10 0.56 -0.69
N LEU A 51 6.08 -0.68 -0.20
CA LEU A 51 6.40 -1.02 1.19
C LEU A 51 7.82 -0.60 1.56
N LEU A 52 8.81 -0.92 0.72
CA LEU A 52 10.21 -0.51 0.94
C LEU A 52 10.35 1.02 0.98
N SER A 53 9.69 1.73 0.08
CA SER A 53 9.69 3.20 0.07
C SER A 53 9.07 3.78 1.33
N ARG A 54 7.96 3.20 1.81
CA ARG A 54 7.31 3.59 3.06
C ARG A 54 8.24 3.36 4.24
N ASP A 55 8.88 2.20 4.32
CA ASP A 55 9.77 1.86 5.43
C ASP A 55 10.99 2.78 5.50
N LEU A 56 11.58 3.14 4.36
CA LEU A 56 12.66 4.14 4.30
C LEU A 56 12.18 5.52 4.79
N ALA A 57 11.02 5.98 4.31
CA ALA A 57 10.44 7.25 4.75
C ALA A 57 10.12 7.24 6.26
N GLN A 58 9.64 6.12 6.80
CA GLN A 58 9.40 5.95 8.23
C GLN A 58 10.69 6.01 9.04
N GLN A 59 11.76 5.32 8.61
CA GLN A 59 13.05 5.37 9.30
C GLN A 59 13.62 6.78 9.35
N ASP A 60 13.52 7.54 8.26
CA ASP A 60 14.01 8.92 8.22
C ASP A 60 13.16 9.87 9.05
N HIS A 61 11.84 9.63 9.11
CA HIS A 61 10.94 10.33 10.04
C HIS A 61 11.34 10.05 11.50
N ASP A 62 11.57 8.79 11.87
CA ASP A 62 11.94 8.39 13.22
C ASP A 62 13.29 8.98 13.66
N LYS A 63 14.27 9.05 12.76
CA LYS A 63 15.55 9.73 13.02
C LYS A 63 15.34 11.22 13.29
N SER A 64 14.61 11.91 12.40
CA SER A 64 14.29 13.33 12.57
C SER A 64 13.50 13.60 13.86
N LYS A 65 12.63 12.67 14.25
CA LYS A 65 11.87 12.73 15.49
C LYS A 65 12.78 12.70 16.72
N LYS A 66 13.70 11.73 16.78
CA LYS A 66 14.71 11.65 17.86
C LYS A 66 15.56 12.92 17.97
N GLU A 67 15.97 13.50 16.83
CA GLU A 67 16.70 14.76 16.84
C GLU A 67 15.90 15.91 17.44
N THR A 68 14.59 15.94 17.18
CA THR A 68 13.69 16.97 17.71
C THR A 68 13.45 16.77 19.20
N GLU A 69 13.24 15.53 19.64
CA GLU A 69 13.13 15.19 21.07
C GLU A 69 14.40 15.60 21.84
N ASN A 70 15.59 15.39 21.27
CA ASN A 70 16.84 15.87 21.87
C ASN A 70 16.90 17.41 21.95
N LEU A 71 16.42 18.12 20.94
CA LEU A 71 16.35 19.59 20.96
C LEU A 71 15.33 20.10 21.98
N GLU A 72 14.21 19.42 22.16
CA GLU A 72 13.21 19.71 23.18
C GLU A 72 13.75 19.50 24.59
N GLN A 73 14.47 18.40 24.84
CA GLN A 73 15.17 18.17 26.11
C GLN A 73 16.21 19.27 26.39
N ASN A 74 16.98 19.67 25.38
CA ASN A 74 17.95 20.77 25.51
C ASN A 74 17.25 22.11 25.80
N LEU A 75 16.08 22.35 25.21
CA LEU A 75 15.26 23.52 25.49
C LEU A 75 14.77 23.51 26.94
N GLU A 76 14.27 22.37 27.43
CA GLU A 76 13.83 22.22 28.81
C GLU A 76 14.96 22.51 29.81
N VAL A 77 16.17 22.03 29.52
CA VAL A 77 17.38 22.33 30.33
C VAL A 77 17.74 23.82 30.25
N ALA A 78 17.65 24.45 29.08
CA ALA A 78 17.93 25.88 28.92
C ALA A 78 16.96 26.75 29.73
N ILE A 79 15.66 26.40 29.70
CA ILE A 79 14.62 27.07 30.49
C ILE A 79 14.88 26.89 32.00
N LYS A 80 15.18 25.66 32.46
CA LYS A 80 15.50 25.38 33.87
C LYS A 80 16.73 26.13 34.37
N LYS A 81 17.66 26.48 33.47
CA LYS A 81 18.87 27.25 33.77
C LYS A 81 18.72 28.76 33.51
N GLU A 82 17.50 29.23 33.24
CA GLU A 82 17.17 30.65 32.97
C GLU A 82 18.00 31.25 31.82
N ARG A 83 18.41 30.41 30.85
CA ARG A 83 19.15 30.83 29.66
C ARG A 83 18.20 31.17 28.53
N ASP A 84 17.51 32.30 28.68
CA ASP A 84 16.45 32.77 27.77
C ASP A 84 16.93 33.05 26.34
N ASP A 85 18.20 33.41 26.17
CA ASP A 85 18.87 33.60 24.90
C ASP A 85 18.98 32.28 24.12
N ILE A 86 19.42 31.22 24.78
CA ILE A 86 19.53 29.87 24.22
C ILE A 86 18.14 29.28 23.96
N ALA A 87 17.21 29.44 24.91
CA ALA A 87 15.84 28.97 24.77
C ALA A 87 15.14 29.58 23.54
N ARG A 88 15.31 30.89 23.30
CA ARG A 88 14.73 31.57 22.12
C ARG A 88 15.25 30.99 20.80
N VAL A 89 16.55 30.72 20.71
CA VAL A 89 17.16 30.14 19.50
C VAL A 89 16.62 28.72 19.26
N LEU A 90 16.53 27.91 20.30
CA LEU A 90 16.00 26.55 20.23
C LEU A 90 14.52 26.53 19.82
N ILE A 91 13.68 27.38 20.40
CA ILE A 91 12.26 27.51 20.02
C ILE A 91 12.11 27.92 18.54
N LYS A 92 12.91 28.88 18.08
CA LYS A 92 12.89 29.33 16.68
C LYS A 92 13.27 28.21 15.70
N LYS A 93 14.12 27.27 16.13
CA LYS A 93 14.52 26.09 15.35
C LYS A 93 13.48 24.95 15.43
N LEU A 94 12.85 24.73 16.58
CA LEU A 94 11.86 23.66 16.79
C LEU A 94 10.57 23.90 16.02
N LYS A 95 10.07 25.14 15.97
CA LYS A 95 8.80 25.47 15.32
C LYS A 95 8.72 25.02 13.83
N PRO A 96 9.70 25.33 12.96
CA PRO A 96 9.68 24.83 11.59
C PRO A 96 9.91 23.31 11.50
N LEU A 97 10.74 22.74 12.38
CA LEU A 97 10.99 21.29 12.40
C LEU A 97 9.72 20.49 12.73
N ALA A 98 8.94 20.94 13.71
CA ALA A 98 7.67 20.35 14.08
C ALA A 98 6.67 20.37 12.91
N LYS A 99 6.61 21.48 12.17
CA LYS A 99 5.75 21.58 10.98
C LYS A 99 6.17 20.58 9.89
N ILE A 100 7.46 20.49 9.58
CA ILE A 100 8.00 19.55 8.59
C ILE A 100 7.76 18.10 9.03
N GLN A 101 7.84 17.81 10.33
CA GLN A 101 7.52 16.48 10.84
C GLN A 101 6.05 16.12 10.68
N GLU A 102 5.14 17.07 10.95
CA GLU A 102 3.71 16.86 10.76
C GLU A 102 3.38 16.57 9.29
N GLU A 103 3.93 17.37 8.36
CA GLU A 103 3.77 17.16 6.92
C GLU A 103 4.31 15.80 6.47
N ARG A 104 5.48 15.40 6.98
CA ARG A 104 6.05 14.06 6.70
C ARG A 104 5.20 12.92 7.27
N ARG A 105 4.66 13.09 8.48
CA ARG A 105 3.78 12.10 9.09
C ARG A 105 2.51 11.92 8.28
N HIS A 106 1.88 13.02 7.87
CA HIS A 106 0.71 12.98 7.01
C HIS A 106 0.99 12.29 5.67
N HIS A 107 2.16 12.53 5.07
CA HIS A 107 2.55 11.84 3.83
C HIS A 107 2.71 10.33 4.03
N ILE A 108 3.31 9.90 5.15
CA ILE A 108 3.41 8.48 5.51
C ILE A 108 2.03 7.86 5.71
N ASP A 109 1.10 8.57 6.37
CA ASP A 109 -0.26 8.09 6.60
C ASP A 109 -1.03 7.89 5.28
N ILE A 110 -0.87 8.81 4.32
CA ILE A 110 -1.43 8.63 2.97
C ILE A 110 -0.84 7.39 2.30
N LEU A 111 0.49 7.22 2.32
CA LEU A 111 1.15 6.05 1.73
C LEU A 111 0.65 4.74 2.38
N ASN A 112 0.46 4.73 3.70
CA ASN A 112 -0.08 3.58 4.42
C ASN A 112 -1.51 3.25 3.97
N GLN A 113 -2.37 4.27 3.77
CA GLN A 113 -3.73 4.08 3.26
C GLN A 113 -3.72 3.55 1.82
N GLU A 114 -2.88 4.10 0.95
CA GLU A 114 -2.73 3.63 -0.44
C GLU A 114 -2.27 2.18 -0.49
N ILE A 115 -1.26 1.82 0.32
CA ILE A 115 -0.76 0.45 0.43
C ILE A 115 -1.86 -0.49 0.94
N SER A 116 -2.64 -0.07 1.94
CA SER A 116 -3.75 -0.87 2.48
C SER A 116 -4.84 -1.10 1.42
N HIS A 117 -5.22 -0.06 0.68
CA HIS A 117 -6.20 -0.18 -0.39
C HIS A 117 -5.70 -1.09 -1.52
N PHE A 118 -4.44 -0.94 -1.91
CA PHE A 118 -3.82 -1.75 -2.96
C PHE A 118 -3.69 -3.23 -2.54
N ASN A 119 -3.34 -3.49 -1.27
CA ASN A 119 -3.33 -4.83 -0.69
C ASN A 119 -4.71 -5.48 -0.74
N HIS A 120 -5.75 -4.75 -0.31
CA HIS A 120 -7.11 -5.29 -0.33
C HIS A 120 -7.58 -5.61 -1.75
N ALA A 121 -7.27 -4.74 -2.71
CA ALA A 121 -7.58 -4.99 -4.12
C ALA A 121 -6.84 -6.24 -4.67
N LEU A 122 -5.59 -6.44 -4.26
CA LEU A 122 -4.81 -7.62 -4.61
C LEU A 122 -5.39 -8.91 -4.00
N GLU A 123 -5.76 -8.91 -2.73
CA GLU A 123 -6.40 -10.06 -2.08
C GLU A 123 -7.71 -10.45 -2.77
N GLN A 124 -8.53 -9.47 -3.15
CA GLN A 124 -9.77 -9.73 -3.89
C GLN A 124 -9.50 -10.34 -5.28
N GLN A 125 -8.47 -9.86 -5.98
CA GLN A 125 -8.06 -10.43 -7.26
C GLN A 125 -7.49 -11.85 -7.12
N HIS A 126 -6.74 -12.11 -6.06
CA HIS A 126 -6.21 -13.44 -5.75
C HIS A 126 -7.34 -14.44 -5.46
N LEU A 127 -8.33 -14.04 -4.64
CA LEU A 127 -9.48 -14.88 -4.33
C LEU A 127 -10.32 -15.20 -5.57
N GLN A 128 -10.48 -14.24 -6.48
CA GLN A 128 -11.16 -14.45 -7.77
C GLN A 128 -10.37 -15.43 -8.67
N TYR A 129 -9.05 -15.31 -8.70
CA TYR A 129 -8.20 -16.23 -9.45
C TYR A 129 -8.28 -17.67 -8.92
N GLU A 130 -8.22 -17.86 -7.59
CA GLU A 130 -8.36 -19.18 -6.97
C GLU A 130 -9.75 -19.80 -7.26
N GLN A 131 -10.82 -19.01 -7.26
CA GLN A 131 -12.17 -19.46 -7.62
C GLN A 131 -12.29 -19.87 -9.09
N LEU A 132 -11.49 -19.29 -9.98
CA LEU A 132 -11.47 -19.64 -11.41
C LEU A 132 -10.58 -20.86 -11.70
N GLN A 133 -9.65 -21.19 -10.80
CA GLN A 133 -8.83 -22.40 -10.89
C GLN A 133 -9.53 -23.66 -10.36
N GLN A 134 -10.54 -23.52 -9.49
CA GLN A 134 -11.37 -24.62 -8.96
C GLN A 134 -12.52 -25.01 -9.90
#